data_AF-A0A942MX52-F1
#
_entry.id   AF-A0A942MX52-F1
#
_cell.length_a   1.000
_cell.length_b   1.000
_cell.length_c   1.000
_cell.angle_alpha   90.00
_cell.angle_beta   90.00
_cell.angle_gamma   90.00
#
_symmetry.space_group_name_H-M   'P 1'
#
loop_
_entity.id
_entity.type
_entity.pdbx_description
1 polymer ?
#
loop_
_entity_poly.entity_id
_entity_poly.type
_entity_poly.pdbx_seq_one_letter_code
_entity_poly.pdbx_strand_id
1 'polypeptide(L)'
;SLTGDGSYLFGIPSSVYWMSRRYDAPFLTVIYNNQGWSATKNNLLKLYPHGIAKRDDRYWVNFDQPADLSKIAEAAGGAYALSVSDPEKLPEALASSIDMVKSGRSAVVDVRLPQISQQKD
;
A
#
# COMPACT_ATOMS: atom_id res chain seq x y z
N SER A 1 -5.58 8.62 5.76
CA SER A 1 -6.14 7.30 5.43
C SER A 1 -5.13 6.22 5.80
N LEU A 2 -5.59 5.11 6.37
CA LEU A 2 -4.78 3.91 6.63
C LEU A 2 -5.41 2.79 5.80
N THR A 3 -4.64 2.14 4.93
CA THR A 3 -5.21 1.19 3.96
C THR A 3 -4.22 0.09 3.58
N GLY A 4 -4.72 -1.07 3.14
CA GLY A 4 -3.88 -2.09 2.50
C GLY A 4 -3.53 -1.72 1.05
N ASP A 5 -2.45 -2.28 0.53
CA ASP A 5 -2.04 -2.18 -0.88
C ASP A 5 -3.14 -2.53 -1.89
N GLY A 6 -3.86 -3.65 -1.70
CA GLY A 6 -4.98 -4.04 -2.56
C GLY A 6 -6.13 -3.01 -2.54
N SER A 7 -6.52 -2.58 -1.35
CA SER A 7 -7.57 -1.55 -1.18
C SER A 7 -7.14 -0.21 -1.77
N TYR A 8 -5.87 0.16 -1.65
CA TYR A 8 -5.31 1.36 -2.26
C TYR A 8 -5.44 1.32 -3.79
N LEU A 9 -5.06 0.21 -4.43
CA LEU A 9 -5.20 0.03 -5.88
C LEU A 9 -6.66 0.13 -6.35
N PHE A 10 -7.58 -0.56 -5.67
CA PHE A 10 -9.01 -0.49 -5.99
C PHE A 10 -9.65 0.87 -5.68
N GLY A 11 -9.03 1.67 -4.81
CA GLY A 11 -9.43 3.04 -4.51
C GLY A 11 -9.12 4.05 -5.63
N ILE A 12 -8.54 3.62 -6.75
CA ILE A 12 -8.20 4.45 -7.92
C ILE A 12 -7.34 5.67 -7.50
N PRO A 13 -6.10 5.43 -7.04
CA PRO A 13 -5.28 6.46 -6.44
C PRO A 13 -4.98 7.60 -7.43
N SER A 14 -4.90 7.31 -8.74
CA SER A 14 -4.74 8.34 -9.77
C SER A 14 -5.83 9.42 -9.71
N SER A 15 -7.10 9.01 -9.71
CA SER A 15 -8.24 9.92 -9.60
C SER A 15 -8.23 10.67 -8.26
N VAL A 16 -7.96 9.96 -7.17
CA VAL A 16 -7.96 10.51 -5.81
C VAL A 16 -6.93 11.64 -5.66
N TYR A 17 -5.68 11.43 -6.07
CA TYR A 17 -4.63 12.43 -5.88
C TYR A 17 -4.70 13.57 -6.91
N TRP A 18 -5.19 13.30 -8.13
CA TRP A 18 -5.53 14.38 -9.07
C TRP A 18 -6.59 15.31 -8.47
N MET A 19 -7.68 14.76 -7.91
CA MET A 19 -8.74 15.54 -7.26
C MET A 19 -8.25 16.29 -6.04
N SER A 20 -7.47 15.64 -5.17
CA SER A 20 -6.88 16.26 -3.98
C SER A 20 -6.09 17.53 -4.32
N ARG A 21 -5.24 17.47 -5.36
CA ARG A 21 -4.50 18.63 -5.85
C ARG A 21 -5.42 19.68 -6.47
N ARG A 22 -6.40 19.26 -7.28
CA ARG A 22 -7.34 20.16 -7.96
C ARG A 22 -8.14 21.01 -6.97
N TYR A 23 -8.48 20.47 -5.81
CA TYR A 23 -9.35 21.10 -4.83
C TYR A 23 -8.62 21.59 -3.57
N ASP A 24 -7.28 21.61 -3.58
CA ASP A 24 -6.47 22.01 -2.42
C ASP A 24 -6.90 21.31 -1.12
N ALA A 25 -7.14 20.00 -1.22
CA ALA A 25 -7.61 19.16 -0.13
C ALA A 25 -6.54 18.10 0.21
N PRO A 26 -5.43 18.51 0.85
CA PRO A 26 -4.31 17.62 1.12
C PRO A 26 -4.60 16.64 2.26
N PHE A 27 -4.11 15.42 2.14
CA PHE A 27 -4.18 14.42 3.20
C PHE A 27 -3.01 13.43 3.14
N LEU A 28 -2.79 12.73 4.24
CA LEU A 28 -1.81 11.64 4.33
C LEU A 28 -2.49 10.30 4.11
N THR A 29 -1.90 9.45 3.27
CA THR A 29 -2.19 8.01 3.21
C THR A 29 -1.00 7.18 3.63
N VAL A 30 -1.25 6.20 4.51
CA VAL A 30 -0.28 5.16 4.85
C VAL A 30 -0.78 3.84 4.28
N ILE A 31 0.06 3.19 3.47
CA ILE A 31 -0.25 1.91 2.83
C ILE A 31 0.47 0.80 3.62
N TYR A 32 -0.28 -0.18 4.08
CA TYR A 32 0.24 -1.44 4.61
C TYR A 32 0.46 -2.40 3.43
N ASN A 33 1.70 -2.48 2.95
CA ASN A 33 2.03 -3.15 1.70
C ASN A 33 2.77 -4.46 1.97
N ASN A 34 2.01 -5.54 2.08
CA ASN A 34 2.53 -6.91 2.16
C ASN A 34 2.50 -7.62 0.79
N GLN A 35 2.30 -6.85 -0.30
CA GLN A 35 2.27 -7.32 -1.67
C GLN A 35 1.22 -8.41 -1.91
N GLY A 36 0.00 -8.24 -1.38
CA GLY A 36 -1.11 -9.13 -1.73
C GLY A 36 -2.32 -9.14 -0.81
N TRP A 37 -3.34 -9.93 -1.18
CA TRP A 37 -4.62 -9.97 -0.48
C TRP A 37 -4.60 -10.87 0.77
N SER A 38 -4.19 -10.29 1.91
CA SER A 38 -4.16 -10.97 3.21
C SER A 38 -5.53 -11.54 3.64
N ALA A 39 -6.62 -10.80 3.43
CA ALA A 39 -7.97 -11.25 3.78
C ALA A 39 -8.35 -12.55 3.06
N THR A 40 -8.02 -12.65 1.77
CA THR A 40 -8.29 -13.84 0.94
C THR A 40 -7.48 -15.04 1.42
N LYS A 41 -6.18 -14.87 1.68
CA LYS A 41 -5.34 -15.94 2.27
C LYS A 41 -5.88 -16.43 3.60
N ASN A 42 -6.22 -15.51 4.51
CA ASN A 42 -6.71 -15.85 5.84
C ASN A 42 -8.05 -16.59 5.79
N ASN A 43 -8.96 -16.21 4.89
CA ASN A 43 -10.22 -16.93 4.70
C ASN A 43 -10.00 -18.35 4.16
N LEU A 44 -9.09 -18.52 3.19
CA LEU A 44 -8.73 -19.84 2.67
C LEU A 44 -8.18 -20.74 3.78
N LEU A 45 -7.28 -20.23 4.62
CA LEU A 45 -6.66 -20.99 5.70
C LEU A 45 -7.64 -21.39 6.81
N LYS A 46 -8.69 -20.59 7.04
CA LYS A 46 -9.76 -20.93 7.99
C LYS A 46 -10.63 -22.07 7.47
N LEU A 47 -10.96 -22.07 6.18
CA LEU A 47 -11.81 -23.09 5.57
C LEU A 47 -11.04 -24.39 5.28
N TYR A 48 -9.78 -24.27 4.88
CA TYR A 48 -8.92 -25.38 4.46
C TYR A 48 -7.58 -25.37 5.19
N PRO A 49 -7.56 -25.61 6.52
CA PRO A 49 -6.35 -25.49 7.35
C PRO A 49 -5.24 -26.49 7.00
N HIS A 50 -5.57 -27.54 6.23
CA HIS A 50 -4.65 -28.56 5.72
C HIS A 50 -4.69 -28.66 4.18
N GLY A 51 -5.24 -27.65 3.50
CA GLY A 51 -5.38 -27.65 2.05
C GLY A 51 -4.04 -27.54 1.30
N ILE A 52 -4.05 -27.95 0.03
CA ILE A 52 -2.88 -27.94 -0.86
C ILE A 52 -2.27 -26.53 -0.99
N ALA A 53 -3.12 -25.50 -1.05
CA ALA A 53 -2.69 -24.10 -1.10
C ALA A 53 -1.79 -23.72 0.08
N LYS A 54 -2.08 -24.23 1.29
CA LYS A 54 -1.24 -23.99 2.46
C LYS A 54 0.09 -24.73 2.38
N ARG A 55 0.04 -26.00 1.98
CA ARG A 55 1.21 -26.88 1.90
C ARG A 55 2.23 -26.37 0.88
N ASP A 56 1.73 -25.91 -0.26
CA ASP A 56 2.58 -25.59 -1.42
C ASP A 56 2.80 -24.07 -1.60
N ASP A 57 2.33 -23.24 -0.65
CA ASP A 57 2.28 -21.77 -0.76
C ASP A 57 1.65 -21.30 -2.08
N ARG A 58 0.52 -21.92 -2.46
CA ARG A 58 -0.21 -21.62 -3.71
C ARG A 58 -1.56 -20.99 -3.43
N TYR A 59 -1.54 -19.71 -3.05
CA TYR A 59 -2.72 -18.95 -2.69
C TYR A 59 -3.29 -18.12 -3.85
N TRP A 60 -2.47 -17.73 -4.83
CA TRP A 60 -2.82 -16.81 -5.92
C TRP A 60 -3.37 -15.47 -5.44
N VAL A 61 -2.71 -14.92 -4.40
CA VAL A 61 -3.10 -13.65 -3.79
C VAL A 61 -1.97 -12.63 -3.74
N ASN A 62 -0.76 -13.03 -4.10
CA ASN A 62 0.42 -12.17 -4.15
C ASN A 62 0.35 -11.25 -5.38
N PHE A 63 0.97 -10.09 -5.25
CA PHE A 63 1.26 -9.18 -6.35
C PHE A 63 2.72 -9.41 -6.75
N ASP A 64 3.01 -10.50 -7.46
CA ASP A 64 4.35 -10.66 -8.04
C ASP A 64 4.64 -9.47 -8.95
N GLN A 65 5.89 -8.99 -8.93
CA GLN A 65 6.31 -7.77 -9.63
C GLN A 65 5.40 -6.54 -9.32
N PRO A 66 5.33 -6.09 -8.04
CA PRO A 66 4.40 -5.06 -7.64
C PRO A 66 4.76 -3.69 -8.22
N ALA A 67 3.74 -2.88 -8.52
CA ALA A 67 3.93 -1.49 -8.88
C ALA A 67 4.49 -0.65 -7.71
N ASP A 68 5.11 0.48 -8.04
CA ASP A 68 5.49 1.52 -7.08
C ASP A 68 4.24 2.31 -6.64
N LEU A 69 3.52 1.80 -5.64
CA LEU A 69 2.19 2.31 -5.27
C LEU A 69 2.16 3.79 -4.91
N SER A 70 3.11 4.26 -4.08
CA SER A 70 3.17 5.67 -3.69
C SER A 70 3.46 6.59 -4.88
N LYS A 71 4.22 6.12 -5.89
CA LYS A 71 4.52 6.92 -7.10
C LYS A 71 3.31 7.11 -8.01
N ILE A 72 2.26 6.29 -7.90
CA ILE A 72 0.99 6.54 -8.62
C ILE A 72 0.39 7.88 -8.17
N ALA A 73 0.44 8.16 -6.86
CA ALA A 73 -0.03 9.43 -6.30
C ALA A 73 0.87 10.61 -6.70
N GLU A 74 2.18 10.40 -6.73
CA GLU A 74 3.15 11.40 -7.20
C GLU A 74 2.87 11.76 -8.66
N ALA A 75 2.75 10.78 -9.55
CA ALA A 75 2.49 11.01 -10.96
C ALA A 75 1.15 11.70 -11.22
N ALA A 76 0.08 11.27 -10.54
CA ALA A 76 -1.27 11.77 -10.82
C ALA A 76 -1.58 13.13 -10.18
N GLY A 77 -1.12 13.35 -8.96
CA GLY A 77 -1.48 14.51 -8.14
C GLY A 77 -0.30 15.28 -7.60
N GLY A 78 0.94 14.94 -7.98
CA GLY A 78 2.12 15.55 -7.40
C GLY A 78 2.25 15.30 -5.90
N ALA A 79 1.69 14.21 -5.36
CA ALA A 79 1.82 13.90 -3.94
C ALA A 79 3.28 13.68 -3.53
N TYR A 80 3.60 13.90 -2.26
CA TYR A 80 4.89 13.50 -1.67
C TYR A 80 4.88 11.99 -1.43
N ALA A 81 5.69 11.25 -2.18
CA ALA A 81 5.71 9.79 -2.16
C ALA A 81 6.95 9.26 -1.43
N LEU A 82 6.74 8.40 -0.44
CA LEU A 82 7.79 7.66 0.24
C LEU A 82 7.51 6.17 0.16
N SER A 83 8.57 5.37 0.15
CA SER A 83 8.49 3.94 0.42
C SER A 83 9.46 3.61 1.56
N VAL A 84 8.98 2.90 2.57
CA VAL A 84 9.71 2.63 3.81
C VAL A 84 9.66 1.13 4.08
N SER A 85 10.82 0.48 4.07
CA SER A 85 10.98 -0.93 4.46
C SER A 85 11.67 -1.11 5.80
N ASP A 86 12.36 -0.07 6.28
CA ASP A 86 13.08 -0.05 7.55
C ASP A 86 12.19 0.57 8.64
N PRO A 87 11.77 -0.19 9.66
CA PRO A 87 10.94 0.32 10.75
C PRO A 87 11.55 1.50 11.49
N GLU A 88 12.88 1.59 11.58
CA GLU A 88 13.57 2.70 12.28
C GLU A 88 13.39 4.04 11.56
N LYS A 89 13.18 4.01 10.24
CA LYS A 89 12.97 5.21 9.40
C LYS A 89 11.50 5.65 9.36
N LEU A 90 10.58 4.81 9.82
CA LEU A 90 9.15 5.08 9.74
C LEU A 90 8.72 6.34 10.52
N PRO A 91 9.21 6.60 11.76
CA PRO A 91 8.83 7.81 12.49
C PRO A 91 9.18 9.10 11.72
N GLU A 92 10.38 9.17 11.13
CA GLU A 92 10.82 10.32 10.34
C GLU A 92 10.02 10.46 9.04
N ALA A 93 9.76 9.36 8.34
CA ALA A 93 8.93 9.36 7.14
C ALA A 93 7.51 9.86 7.42
N LEU A 94 6.91 9.47 8.55
CA LEU A 94 5.59 9.93 8.95
C LEU A 94 5.61 11.42 9.34
N ALA A 95 6.60 11.87 10.10
CA ALA A 95 6.75 13.27 10.50
C ALA A 95 6.87 14.18 9.26
N SER A 96 7.81 13.88 8.36
CA SER A 96 7.99 14.63 7.11
C SER A 96 6.73 14.62 6.24
N SER A 97 6.00 13.50 6.18
CA SER A 97 4.76 13.41 5.40
C SER A 97 3.64 14.26 6.00
N ILE A 98 3.54 14.36 7.33
CA ILE A 98 2.59 15.23 8.01
C ILE A 98 2.92 16.69 7.72
N ASP A 99 4.20 17.08 7.72
CA ASP A 99 4.63 18.44 7.43
C ASP A 99 4.29 18.83 5.97
N MET A 100 4.46 17.91 5.02
CA MET A 100 4.04 18.12 3.63
C MET A 100 2.54 18.35 3.49
N VAL A 101 1.72 17.59 4.23
CA VAL A 101 0.26 17.78 4.23
C VAL A 101 -0.12 19.13 4.81
N LYS A 102 0.52 19.54 5.93
CA LYS A 102 0.33 20.87 6.52
C LYS A 102 0.75 22.00 5.58
N SER A 103 1.70 21.75 4.68
CA SER A 103 2.14 22.71 3.66
C SER A 103 1.28 22.70 2.40
N GLY A 104 0.15 22.00 2.36
CA GLY A 104 -0.75 21.97 1.20
C GLY A 104 -0.54 20.82 0.22
N ARG A 105 0.38 19.88 0.48
CA ARG A 105 0.71 18.78 -0.45
C ARG A 105 0.33 17.43 0.16
N SER A 106 -0.57 16.71 -0.49
CA SER A 106 -0.88 15.32 -0.12
C SER A 106 0.37 14.46 -0.08
N ALA A 107 0.38 13.48 0.84
CA ALA A 107 1.51 12.58 1.03
C ALA A 107 1.07 11.11 1.08
N VAL A 108 1.93 10.23 0.59
CA VAL A 108 1.72 8.78 0.59
C VAL A 108 2.97 8.09 1.13
N VAL A 109 2.82 7.36 2.22
CA VAL A 109 3.86 6.52 2.79
C VAL A 109 3.50 5.06 2.51
N ASP A 110 4.25 4.46 1.59
CA ASP A 110 4.16 3.04 1.28
C ASP A 110 5.04 2.23 2.25
N VAL A 111 4.43 1.61 3.25
CA VAL A 111 5.12 0.83 4.27
C VAL A 111 5.22 -0.62 3.82
N ARG A 112 6.43 -1.04 3.42
CA ARG A 112 6.72 -2.40 2.98
C ARG A 112 6.79 -3.33 4.18
N LEU A 113 5.85 -4.27 4.21
CA LEU A 113 5.75 -5.34 5.19
C LEU A 113 6.34 -6.64 4.60
N PRO A 114 6.59 -7.66 5.43
CA PRO A 114 6.91 -8.99 4.91
C PRO A 114 5.85 -9.45 3.90
N GLN A 115 6.31 -10.05 2.80
CA GLN A 115 5.43 -10.52 1.73
C GLN A 115 4.42 -11.54 2.26
N ILE A 116 3.19 -11.46 1.75
CA ILE A 116 2.11 -12.35 2.16
C ILE A 116 2.35 -13.80 1.72
N SER A 117 3.15 -14.03 0.68
CA SER A 117 3.47 -15.34 0.10
C SER A 117 4.80 -15.23 -0.69
N GLN A 118 5.50 -16.35 -0.83
CA GLN A 118 6.69 -16.51 -1.69
C GLN A 118 6.32 -17.16 -3.04
N GLN A 119 5.04 -17.36 -3.31
CA GLN A 119 4.53 -17.81 -4.60
C GLN A 119 5.04 -16.89 -5.72
N LYS A 120 5.52 -17.50 -6.80
CA LYS A 120 5.81 -16.82 -8.08
C LYS A 120 4.69 -17.09 -9.07
N ASP A 121 4.50 -16.17 -10.01
CA ASP A 121 3.53 -16.33 -11.11
C ASP A 121 3.90 -17.44 -12.10
#